data_AF-A0A8T9QGF9-F1
#
_entry.id   AF-A0A8T9QGF9-F1
#
_cell.length_a   1.000
_cell.length_b   1.000
_cell.length_c   1.000
_cell.angle_alpha   90.00
_cell.angle_beta   90.00
_cell.angle_gamma   90.00
#
_symmetry.space_group_name_H-M   'P 1'
#
loop_
_entity.id
_entity.type
_entity.pdbx_description
1 polymer ?
#
loop_
_entity_poly.entity_id
_entity_poly.type
_entity_poly.pdbx_seq_one_letter_code
_entity_poly.pdbx_strand_id
1 'polypeptide(L)'
;MKSLPLSLAAILLCCLASSCQSNNTTPATTTPEPGSSPSAPAAAASSVSAPAPLSPSAFDVRPGVEQQTPKQGYLQVVSAKVLKAEPMQVTLPWMWGSDPDRPGGRKVGTAPGYRISYEAVLRWQPMGYGPKEKIPASLPLYAPNGTDSLASFQVGAQGLTKPERFTVSQIQPHTPVTVRGTLYAYTGQNNQKQPALVVYPYRDPSGLPEPTRMTFLTLQSPGR
;
A
#
# COMPACT_ATOMS: atom_id res chain seq x y z
N MET A 1 66.59 -4.25 -8.57
CA MET A 1 65.51 -5.11 -9.12
C MET A 1 64.52 -4.14 -9.77
N LYS A 2 64.43 -3.98 -11.11
CA LYS A 2 63.87 -4.93 -12.12
C LYS A 2 62.52 -5.50 -11.60
N SER A 3 61.35 -5.22 -12.19
CA SER A 3 61.02 -4.91 -13.61
C SER A 3 59.79 -4.00 -13.84
N LEU A 4 59.77 -3.35 -15.02
CA LEU A 4 58.63 -2.74 -15.76
C LEU A 4 57.74 -3.85 -16.43
N PRO A 5 56.68 -3.56 -17.23
CA PRO A 5 55.82 -2.35 -17.39
C PRO A 5 54.28 -2.63 -17.53
N LEU A 6 53.49 -1.56 -17.69
CA LEU A 6 52.21 -1.58 -18.45
C LEU A 6 52.47 -1.71 -19.97
N SER A 7 51.62 -2.43 -20.74
CA SER A 7 51.09 -2.00 -22.08
C SER A 7 50.48 -3.13 -22.93
N LEU A 8 49.44 -2.79 -23.73
CA LEU A 8 48.91 -3.48 -24.94
C LEU A 8 48.40 -4.94 -24.73
N ALA A 9 47.46 -5.54 -25.48
CA ALA A 9 46.38 -5.15 -26.42
C ALA A 9 45.41 -6.38 -26.52
N ALA A 10 44.35 -6.48 -27.34
CA ALA A 10 43.87 -5.66 -28.46
C ALA A 10 42.34 -5.77 -28.71
N ILE A 11 41.85 -4.82 -29.51
CA ILE A 11 40.66 -4.78 -30.38
C ILE A 11 40.21 -6.15 -30.95
N LEU A 12 38.90 -6.42 -30.96
CA LEU A 12 38.26 -7.13 -32.07
C LEU A 12 36.84 -6.59 -32.34
N LEU A 13 36.61 -6.17 -33.59
CA LEU A 13 35.35 -5.64 -34.12
C LEU A 13 34.79 -6.63 -35.16
N CYS A 14 33.49 -6.55 -35.43
CA CYS A 14 32.77 -7.16 -36.57
C CYS A 14 32.58 -8.69 -36.61
N CYS A 15 31.31 -9.09 -36.47
CA CYS A 15 30.60 -9.97 -37.42
C CYS A 15 29.15 -9.46 -37.46
N LEU A 16 28.82 -8.61 -38.43
CA LEU A 16 28.22 -8.96 -39.73
C LEU A 16 26.71 -9.21 -39.61
N ALA A 17 25.95 -8.22 -40.09
CA ALA A 17 24.53 -8.35 -40.33
C ALA A 17 24.27 -9.28 -41.52
N SER A 18 23.20 -10.07 -41.44
CA SER A 18 22.54 -10.68 -42.59
C SER A 18 21.07 -10.30 -42.56
N SER A 19 20.78 -9.13 -43.12
CA SER A 19 19.43 -8.72 -43.49
C SER A 19 18.96 -9.55 -44.68
N CYS A 20 18.05 -10.50 -44.45
CA CYS A 20 17.41 -11.24 -45.55
C CYS A 20 16.57 -10.27 -46.40
N GLN A 21 17.00 -10.06 -47.65
CA GLN A 21 16.23 -9.34 -48.65
C GLN A 21 14.97 -10.12 -49.02
N SER A 22 13.86 -9.40 -49.18
CA SER A 22 12.67 -9.90 -49.85
C SER A 22 12.84 -9.73 -51.36
N ASN A 23 12.64 -10.81 -52.13
CA ASN A 23 12.11 -10.73 -53.50
C ASN A 23 11.59 -12.09 -53.97
N ASN A 24 10.50 -12.05 -54.74
CA ASN A 24 9.74 -13.22 -55.20
C ASN A 24 10.49 -14.09 -56.21
N THR A 25 10.33 -15.42 -56.16
CA THR A 25 10.17 -16.32 -57.32
C THR A 25 9.62 -17.69 -56.87
N THR A 26 8.46 -18.09 -57.40
CA THR A 26 7.89 -19.47 -57.42
C THR A 26 8.40 -20.17 -58.70
N PRO A 27 8.42 -21.52 -58.88
CA PRO A 27 7.81 -22.63 -58.11
C PRO A 27 8.85 -23.76 -57.73
N ALA A 28 8.56 -24.99 -57.31
CA ALA A 28 7.35 -25.83 -57.29
C ALA A 28 7.36 -26.96 -56.22
N THR A 29 6.17 -27.42 -55.84
CA THR A 29 5.77 -28.80 -55.46
C THR A 29 6.59 -29.64 -54.45
N THR A 30 6.07 -29.73 -53.21
CA THR A 30 5.75 -31.03 -52.57
C THR A 30 4.55 -30.94 -51.60
N THR A 31 3.88 -32.08 -51.43
CA THR A 31 2.58 -32.38 -50.76
C THR A 31 2.57 -32.15 -49.22
N PRO A 32 1.40 -31.87 -48.57
CA PRO A 32 1.34 -31.40 -47.18
C PRO A 32 1.17 -32.50 -46.11
N GLU A 33 1.52 -32.16 -44.86
CA GLU A 33 1.10 -32.88 -43.64
C GLU A 33 0.24 -31.99 -42.70
N PRO A 34 -0.88 -32.49 -42.15
CA PRO A 34 -1.74 -31.73 -41.24
C PRO A 34 -1.28 -31.84 -39.77
N GLY A 35 -0.20 -31.14 -39.42
CA GLY A 35 0.32 -31.07 -38.05
C GLY A 35 -0.44 -30.08 -37.16
N SER A 36 -1.53 -30.51 -36.54
CA SER A 36 -2.33 -29.69 -35.60
C SER A 36 -1.50 -29.21 -34.40
N SER A 37 -1.09 -27.93 -34.40
CA SER A 37 -0.60 -27.26 -33.20
C SER A 37 -1.73 -26.43 -32.59
N PRO A 38 -2.32 -26.85 -31.44
CA PRO A 38 -3.28 -26.02 -30.74
C PRO A 38 -2.57 -24.74 -30.29
N SER A 39 -3.14 -23.58 -30.63
CA SER A 39 -2.67 -22.30 -30.10
C SER A 39 -2.62 -22.38 -28.58
N ALA A 40 -1.42 -22.30 -28.01
CA ALA A 40 -1.25 -22.25 -26.57
C ALA A 40 -2.13 -21.11 -26.02
N PRO A 41 -2.99 -21.35 -25.02
CA PRO A 41 -3.87 -20.32 -24.52
C PRO A 41 -3.01 -19.16 -24.01
N ALA A 42 -3.15 -18.01 -24.66
CA ALA A 42 -2.49 -16.78 -24.25
C ALA A 42 -2.76 -16.59 -22.75
N ALA A 43 -1.68 -16.46 -21.98
CA ALA A 43 -1.75 -16.48 -20.52
C ALA A 43 -2.87 -15.55 -20.06
N ALA A 44 -3.89 -16.13 -19.41
CA ALA A 44 -4.96 -15.36 -18.79
C ALA A 44 -4.29 -14.43 -17.79
N ALA A 45 -4.13 -13.17 -18.19
CA ALA A 45 -3.68 -12.12 -17.30
C ALA A 45 -4.78 -11.99 -16.26
N SER A 46 -4.61 -12.62 -15.11
CA SER A 46 -5.59 -12.62 -14.02
C SER A 46 -5.92 -11.19 -13.69
N SER A 47 -7.06 -10.72 -14.21
CA SER A 47 -7.63 -9.45 -13.83
C SER A 47 -7.92 -9.57 -12.35
N VAL A 48 -7.11 -8.89 -11.55
CA VAL A 48 -7.28 -8.86 -10.10
C VAL A 48 -8.64 -8.20 -9.86
N SER A 49 -9.66 -9.03 -9.62
CA SER A 49 -11.01 -8.54 -9.37
C SER A 49 -11.08 -7.89 -8.00
N ALA A 50 -12.00 -6.95 -7.81
CA ALA A 50 -12.32 -6.47 -6.48
C ALA A 50 -12.74 -7.66 -5.59
N PRO A 51 -12.35 -7.68 -4.30
CA PRO A 51 -12.67 -8.80 -3.43
C PRO A 51 -14.17 -8.86 -3.09
N ALA A 52 -14.61 -9.94 -2.47
CA ALA A 52 -15.99 -10.07 -2.00
C ALA A 52 -16.34 -8.99 -0.95
N PRO A 53 -17.60 -8.53 -0.84
CA PRO A 53 -18.03 -7.62 0.23
C PRO A 53 -17.74 -8.17 1.64
N LEU A 54 -17.30 -7.31 2.55
CA LEU A 54 -17.13 -7.65 3.97
C LEU A 54 -18.19 -6.96 4.84
N SER A 55 -18.65 -7.67 5.87
CA SER A 55 -19.42 -7.06 6.97
C SER A 55 -18.56 -6.04 7.72
N PRO A 56 -19.11 -4.91 8.18
CA PRO A 56 -18.45 -4.01 9.13
C PRO A 56 -17.96 -4.70 10.42
N SER A 57 -18.53 -5.85 10.78
CA SER A 57 -18.11 -6.65 11.94
C SER A 57 -16.98 -7.66 11.65
N ALA A 58 -16.51 -7.79 10.41
CA ALA A 58 -15.59 -8.87 10.02
C ALA A 58 -14.15 -8.68 10.53
N PHE A 59 -13.79 -7.52 11.07
CA PHE A 59 -12.47 -7.20 11.60
C PHE A 59 -12.55 -6.02 12.58
N ASP A 60 -11.59 -5.92 13.51
CA ASP A 60 -11.39 -4.70 14.29
C ASP A 60 -10.60 -3.68 13.46
N VAL A 61 -11.09 -2.45 13.37
CA VAL A 61 -10.47 -1.34 12.64
C VAL A 61 -9.51 -0.53 13.50
N ARG A 62 -9.58 -0.67 14.83
CA ARG A 62 -8.78 0.09 15.80
C ARG A 62 -7.27 0.12 15.49
N PRO A 63 -6.59 -0.99 15.14
CA PRO A 63 -5.16 -0.96 14.83
C PRO A 63 -4.82 -0.03 13.65
N GLY A 64 -5.68 0.03 12.62
CA GLY A 64 -5.51 0.94 11.49
C GLY A 64 -5.71 2.41 11.86
N VAL A 65 -6.65 2.71 12.77
CA VAL A 65 -6.82 4.07 13.31
C VAL A 65 -5.61 4.47 14.16
N GLU A 66 -5.07 3.55 14.96
CA GLU A 66 -3.83 3.76 15.74
C GLU A 66 -2.59 3.97 14.84
N GLN A 67 -2.54 3.36 13.65
CA GLN A 67 -1.49 3.64 12.66
C GLN A 67 -1.56 5.10 12.14
N GLN A 68 -2.77 5.66 12.01
CA GLN A 68 -3.00 7.05 11.60
C GLN A 68 -2.74 8.08 12.72
N THR A 69 -2.56 7.70 14.00
CA THR A 69 -2.23 8.67 15.05
C THR A 69 -0.73 9.05 15.03
N PRO A 70 -0.33 10.19 15.63
CA PRO A 70 1.08 10.57 15.78
C PRO A 70 1.91 9.56 16.58
N LYS A 71 3.16 9.33 16.15
CA LYS A 71 4.11 8.40 16.81
C LYS A 71 4.38 8.74 18.28
N GLN A 72 4.22 10.00 18.67
CA GLN A 72 4.48 10.52 20.01
C GLN A 72 3.43 10.10 21.05
N GLY A 73 2.35 9.41 20.65
CA GLY A 73 1.37 8.81 21.59
C GLY A 73 0.35 9.78 22.20
N TYR A 74 0.50 11.10 22.00
CA TYR A 74 -0.40 12.11 22.57
C TYR A 74 -1.86 12.06 22.06
N LEU A 75 -2.18 11.27 21.03
CA LEU A 75 -3.56 10.94 20.66
C LEU A 75 -3.82 9.45 20.92
N GLN A 76 -4.69 9.19 21.89
CA GLN A 76 -5.16 7.85 22.22
C GLN A 76 -6.44 7.53 21.45
N VAL A 77 -6.50 6.36 20.81
CA VAL A 77 -7.77 5.79 20.33
C VAL A 77 -8.50 5.16 21.51
N VAL A 78 -9.68 5.69 21.84
CA VAL A 78 -10.54 5.17 22.91
C VAL A 78 -11.37 4.00 22.37
N SER A 79 -12.00 4.20 21.22
CA SER A 79 -12.78 3.19 20.49
C SER A 79 -12.79 3.50 18.99
N ALA A 80 -12.98 2.49 18.16
CA ALA A 80 -13.23 2.66 16.72
C ALA A 80 -14.27 1.65 16.23
N LYS A 81 -15.04 2.00 15.21
CA LYS A 81 -15.99 1.10 14.54
C LYS A 81 -15.96 1.32 13.03
N VAL A 82 -16.09 0.23 12.27
CA VAL A 82 -16.30 0.30 10.83
C VAL A 82 -17.71 0.83 10.55
N LEU A 83 -17.82 1.78 9.62
CA LEU A 83 -19.10 2.23 9.07
C LEU A 83 -19.41 1.49 7.76
N LYS A 84 -18.39 1.30 6.90
CA LYS A 84 -18.51 0.62 5.61
C LYS A 84 -17.14 0.09 5.15
N ALA A 85 -17.12 -1.07 4.50
CA ALA A 85 -15.96 -1.58 3.76
C ALA A 85 -16.35 -1.74 2.28
N GLU A 86 -15.87 -0.86 1.41
CA GLU A 86 -16.15 -0.87 -0.03
C GLU A 86 -15.06 -1.65 -0.76
N PRO A 87 -15.36 -2.78 -1.43
CA PRO A 87 -14.37 -3.51 -2.22
C PRO A 87 -13.81 -2.68 -3.39
N MET A 88 -12.51 -2.74 -3.60
CA MET A 88 -11.81 -2.01 -4.68
C MET A 88 -10.49 -2.70 -5.08
N GLN A 89 -9.84 -2.15 -6.11
CA GLN A 89 -8.41 -2.34 -6.34
C GLN A 89 -7.64 -1.23 -5.61
N VAL A 90 -6.78 -1.60 -4.67
CA VAL A 90 -5.90 -0.68 -3.95
C VAL A 90 -4.57 -0.61 -4.69
N THR A 91 -4.18 0.58 -5.17
CA THR A 91 -2.83 0.81 -5.71
C THR A 91 -1.80 0.60 -4.63
N LEU A 92 -0.80 -0.25 -4.89
CA LEU A 92 0.30 -0.52 -3.96
C LEU A 92 1.46 0.47 -4.17
N PRO A 93 2.23 0.80 -3.12
CA PRO A 93 3.51 1.48 -3.29
C PRO A 93 4.42 0.77 -4.29
N TRP A 94 5.17 1.54 -5.09
CA TRP A 94 6.09 0.99 -6.10
C TRP A 94 7.12 0.00 -5.53
N MET A 95 7.62 0.27 -4.32
CA MET A 95 8.55 -0.59 -3.61
C MET A 95 7.90 -1.85 -3.03
N TRP A 96 6.57 -1.88 -2.89
CA TRP A 96 5.81 -3.01 -2.34
C TRP A 96 5.37 -4.00 -3.42
N GLY A 97 5.28 -3.57 -4.68
CA GLY A 97 4.98 -4.45 -5.81
C GLY A 97 6.07 -5.49 -6.12
N SER A 98 7.23 -5.42 -5.47
CA SER A 98 8.41 -6.27 -5.71
C SER A 98 8.52 -7.39 -4.66
N ASP A 99 7.46 -8.18 -4.50
CA ASP A 99 7.43 -9.36 -3.63
C ASP A 99 8.27 -10.50 -4.24
N PRO A 100 9.42 -10.89 -3.64
CA PRO A 100 10.30 -11.91 -4.21
C PRO A 100 9.75 -13.35 -4.06
N ASP A 101 8.81 -13.57 -3.14
CA ASP A 101 8.25 -14.90 -2.86
C ASP A 101 7.08 -15.26 -3.79
N ARG A 102 6.67 -14.35 -4.68
CA ARG A 102 5.52 -14.52 -5.58
C ARG A 102 5.94 -15.17 -6.93
N PRO A 103 5.33 -16.30 -7.32
CA PRO A 103 5.59 -16.93 -8.63
C PRO A 103 5.38 -15.96 -9.80
N GLY A 104 6.40 -15.83 -10.65
CA GLY A 104 6.35 -15.02 -11.88
C GLY A 104 6.91 -13.59 -11.78
N GLY A 105 7.38 -13.13 -10.60
CA GLY A 105 8.22 -11.93 -10.45
C GLY A 105 7.64 -10.60 -10.98
N ARG A 106 6.34 -10.55 -11.28
CA ARG A 106 5.70 -9.43 -11.98
C ARG A 106 5.28 -8.37 -10.96
N LYS A 107 5.80 -7.14 -11.11
CA LYS A 107 5.42 -6.01 -10.25
C LYS A 107 3.91 -5.79 -10.29
N VAL A 108 3.23 -6.02 -9.17
CA VAL A 108 1.78 -5.80 -9.08
C VAL A 108 1.53 -4.40 -8.52
N GLY A 109 1.13 -3.48 -9.39
CA GLY A 109 0.83 -2.09 -9.01
C GLY A 109 -0.49 -1.93 -8.25
N THR A 110 -1.33 -2.97 -8.20
CA THR A 110 -2.62 -2.99 -7.49
C THR A 110 -2.83 -4.33 -6.76
N ALA A 111 -3.67 -4.33 -5.73
CA ALA A 111 -4.10 -5.53 -5.03
C ALA A 111 -5.62 -5.47 -4.73
N PRO A 112 -6.29 -6.63 -4.56
CA PRO A 112 -7.67 -6.62 -4.08
C PRO A 112 -7.69 -6.04 -2.67
N GLY A 113 -8.62 -5.15 -2.38
CA GLY A 113 -8.70 -4.50 -1.08
C GLY A 113 -9.99 -3.76 -0.86
N TYR A 114 -9.98 -2.88 0.15
CA TYR A 114 -11.14 -2.18 0.63
C TYR A 114 -10.82 -0.73 0.98
N ARG A 115 -11.77 0.15 0.68
CA ARG A 115 -11.89 1.47 1.30
C ARG A 115 -12.79 1.34 2.53
N ILE A 116 -12.22 1.55 3.70
CA ILE A 116 -12.86 1.31 4.99
C ILE A 116 -13.19 2.66 5.62
N SER A 117 -14.44 3.09 5.51
CA SER A 117 -14.94 4.25 6.26
C SER A 117 -15.17 3.86 7.71
N TYR A 118 -14.70 4.69 8.64
CA TYR A 118 -14.79 4.42 10.08
C TYR A 118 -15.20 5.66 10.89
N GLU A 119 -15.67 5.41 12.11
CA GLU A 119 -15.85 6.42 13.16
C GLU A 119 -15.01 6.01 14.37
N ALA A 120 -14.28 6.96 14.94
CA ALA A 120 -13.39 6.73 16.08
C ALA A 120 -13.59 7.79 17.14
N VAL A 121 -13.44 7.39 18.40
CA VAL A 121 -13.36 8.29 19.55
C VAL A 121 -11.89 8.42 19.92
N LEU A 122 -11.36 9.63 19.80
CA LEU A 122 -9.98 9.97 20.17
C LEU A 122 -9.97 10.75 21.48
N ARG A 123 -8.86 10.65 22.22
CA ARG A 123 -8.61 11.46 23.41
C ARG A 123 -7.21 12.03 23.35
N TRP A 124 -7.11 13.36 23.46
CA TRP A 124 -5.82 14.05 23.56
C TRP A 124 -5.24 13.89 24.96
N GLN A 125 -3.99 13.42 25.03
CA GLN A 125 -3.17 13.38 26.21
C GLN A 125 -2.04 14.41 26.00
N PRO A 126 -2.05 15.57 26.67
CA PRO A 126 -0.98 16.55 26.53
C PRO A 126 0.36 15.95 27.01
N MET A 127 1.28 15.73 26.09
CA MET A 127 2.62 15.21 26.35
C MET A 127 3.68 16.18 25.83
N GLY A 128 4.84 16.22 26.46
CA GLY A 128 5.95 17.10 26.09
C GLY A 128 5.89 18.51 26.68
N TYR A 129 4.82 18.87 27.40
CA TYR A 129 4.76 20.12 28.17
C TYR A 129 5.66 20.03 29.41
N GLY A 130 6.52 21.02 29.59
CA GLY A 130 7.39 21.13 30.76
C GLY A 130 6.62 21.44 32.06
N PRO A 131 7.21 21.20 33.26
CA PRO A 131 6.52 21.38 34.55
C PRO A 131 6.02 22.80 34.86
N LYS A 132 6.43 23.80 34.07
CA LYS A 132 6.02 25.21 34.18
C LYS A 132 5.26 25.71 32.94
N GLU A 133 5.07 24.86 31.93
CA GLU A 133 4.39 25.24 30.69
C GLU A 133 2.88 25.08 30.85
N LYS A 134 2.14 26.11 30.42
CA LYS A 134 0.68 26.08 30.48
C LYS A 134 0.14 25.21 29.34
N ILE A 135 -0.45 24.07 29.68
CA ILE A 135 -1.22 23.25 28.74
C ILE A 135 -2.36 24.12 28.16
N PRO A 136 -2.50 24.23 26.82
CA PRO A 136 -3.59 24.96 26.18
C PRO A 136 -4.96 24.36 26.55
N ALA A 137 -5.95 25.23 26.79
CA ALA A 137 -7.32 24.79 27.09
C ALA A 137 -7.96 24.05 25.90
N SER A 138 -7.57 24.39 24.67
CA SER A 138 -7.91 23.64 23.47
C SER A 138 -6.83 23.75 22.39
N LEU A 139 -6.80 22.78 21.47
CA LEU A 139 -6.01 22.81 20.24
C LEU A 139 -6.86 22.35 19.05
N PRO A 140 -6.51 22.75 17.81
CA PRO A 140 -7.09 22.13 16.61
C PRO A 140 -6.56 20.70 16.44
N LEU A 141 -7.48 19.76 16.27
CA LEU A 141 -7.27 18.43 15.72
C LEU A 141 -7.58 18.46 14.22
N TYR A 142 -6.61 18.06 13.41
CA TYR A 142 -6.74 17.84 11.97
C TYR A 142 -6.96 16.34 11.73
N ALA A 143 -8.18 15.97 11.36
CA ALA A 143 -8.58 14.60 11.04
C ALA A 143 -8.52 14.36 9.51
N PRO A 144 -7.81 13.32 9.03
CA PRO A 144 -7.81 12.94 7.62
C PRO A 144 -9.23 12.77 7.08
N ASN A 145 -9.57 13.44 5.98
CA ASN A 145 -10.89 13.31 5.38
C ASN A 145 -10.97 12.16 4.36
N GLY A 146 -12.20 11.82 3.94
CA GLY A 146 -12.46 10.63 3.12
C GLY A 146 -12.13 10.77 1.63
N THR A 147 -11.77 11.96 1.14
CA THR A 147 -11.50 12.24 -0.29
C THR A 147 -10.04 11.95 -0.68
N ASP A 148 -9.57 10.77 -0.28
CA ASP A 148 -8.23 10.23 -0.52
C ASP A 148 -7.09 10.92 0.25
N SER A 149 -6.92 10.49 1.50
CA SER A 149 -5.92 11.03 2.41
C SER A 149 -5.06 9.93 3.02
N LEU A 150 -3.86 9.75 2.45
CA LEU A 150 -2.74 9.01 3.07
C LEU A 150 -2.15 9.73 4.30
N ALA A 151 -2.84 10.73 4.86
CA ALA A 151 -2.35 11.51 5.99
C ALA A 151 -2.65 10.86 7.34
N SER A 152 -1.88 11.29 8.34
CA SER A 152 -2.09 10.99 9.76
C SER A 152 -2.84 12.14 10.46
N PHE A 153 -3.47 11.86 11.59
CA PHE A 153 -4.01 12.88 12.50
C PHE A 153 -2.91 13.83 12.97
N GLN A 154 -3.23 15.12 13.14
CA GLN A 154 -2.29 16.13 13.66
C GLN A 154 -2.95 17.02 14.70
N VAL A 155 -2.21 17.44 15.72
CA VAL A 155 -2.68 18.34 16.79
C VAL A 155 -1.84 19.59 16.82
N GLY A 156 -2.48 20.76 16.93
CA GLY A 156 -1.79 22.03 17.15
C GLY A 156 -0.96 22.56 15.97
N ALA A 157 -1.07 21.95 14.79
CA ALA A 157 -0.36 22.35 13.58
C ALA A 157 -0.82 23.75 13.09
N GLN A 158 -0.19 24.80 13.60
CA GLN A 158 -0.36 26.16 13.09
C GLN A 158 0.24 26.30 11.69
N GLY A 159 -0.37 27.12 10.83
CA GLY A 159 0.15 27.39 9.48
C GLY A 159 -0.20 26.35 8.41
N LEU A 160 -0.93 25.27 8.75
CA LEU A 160 -1.61 24.48 7.72
C LEU A 160 -2.79 25.30 7.16
N THR A 161 -2.58 25.94 6.00
CA THR A 161 -3.67 26.44 5.15
C THR A 161 -4.64 25.28 4.95
N LYS A 162 -5.81 25.33 5.62
CA LYS A 162 -6.74 24.20 5.85
C LYS A 162 -6.77 23.30 4.61
N PRO A 163 -5.99 22.19 4.59
CA PRO A 163 -5.85 21.48 3.33
C PRO A 163 -7.21 20.85 3.04
N GLU A 164 -7.60 20.79 1.76
CA GLU A 164 -8.85 20.17 1.32
C GLU A 164 -8.97 18.69 1.72
N ARG A 165 -7.93 18.14 2.36
CA ARG A 165 -7.74 16.77 2.85
C ARG A 165 -7.98 16.59 4.36
N PHE A 166 -8.36 17.64 5.11
CA PHE A 166 -8.60 17.55 6.56
C PHE A 166 -9.92 18.18 7.03
N THR A 167 -10.58 17.48 7.95
CA THR A 167 -11.60 18.07 8.83
C THR A 167 -10.92 18.63 10.06
N VAL A 168 -11.33 19.82 10.52
CA VAL A 168 -10.75 20.46 11.71
C VAL A 168 -11.78 20.44 12.84
N SER A 169 -11.37 20.03 14.04
CA SER A 169 -12.20 20.03 15.25
C SER A 169 -11.38 20.60 16.42
N GLN A 170 -12.03 21.23 17.39
CA GLN A 170 -11.33 21.64 18.62
C GLN A 170 -11.33 20.47 19.61
N ILE A 171 -10.17 20.22 20.21
CA ILE A 171 -9.98 19.19 21.25
C ILE A 171 -9.48 19.83 22.54
N GLN A 172 -9.91 19.27 23.67
CA GLN A 172 -9.52 19.69 25.02
C GLN A 172 -8.72 18.57 25.71
N PRO A 173 -7.86 18.88 26.68
CA PRO A 173 -7.11 17.87 27.43
C PRO A 173 -8.02 16.77 27.99
N HIS A 174 -7.64 15.51 27.77
CA HIS A 174 -8.31 14.30 28.26
C HIS A 174 -9.79 14.14 27.88
N THR A 175 -10.33 15.02 27.04
CA THR A 175 -11.73 15.01 26.62
C THR A 175 -11.90 14.15 25.36
N PRO A 176 -12.84 13.19 25.33
CA PRO A 176 -13.12 12.40 24.14
C PRO A 176 -13.72 13.26 23.01
N VAL A 177 -13.25 13.06 21.78
CA VAL A 177 -13.81 13.65 20.55
C VAL A 177 -14.15 12.54 19.56
N THR A 178 -15.29 12.66 18.88
CA THR A 178 -15.66 11.73 17.79
C THR A 178 -15.18 12.29 16.46
N VAL A 179 -14.47 11.47 15.69
CA VAL A 179 -13.99 11.79 14.34
C VAL A 179 -14.39 10.70 13.36
N ARG A 180 -14.39 11.04 12.07
CA ARG A 180 -14.57 10.09 10.96
C ARG A 180 -13.34 10.14 10.07
N GLY A 181 -13.04 9.01 9.45
CA GLY A 181 -11.91 8.88 8.55
C GLY A 181 -12.11 7.76 7.54
N THR A 182 -11.05 7.47 6.79
CA THR A 182 -11.01 6.38 5.83
C THR A 182 -9.65 5.71 5.90
N LEU A 183 -9.66 4.37 5.89
CA LEU A 183 -8.48 3.53 5.71
C LEU A 183 -8.53 2.85 4.35
N TYR A 184 -7.37 2.60 3.77
CA TYR A 184 -7.22 1.64 2.68
C TYR A 184 -6.48 0.41 3.21
N ALA A 185 -6.96 -0.77 2.85
CA ALA A 185 -6.28 -2.01 3.19
C ALA A 185 -6.46 -3.05 2.08
N TYR A 186 -5.42 -3.84 1.80
CA TYR A 186 -5.45 -4.89 0.79
C TYR A 186 -5.48 -6.29 1.43
N THR A 187 -6.05 -7.26 0.72
CA THR A 187 -6.10 -8.66 1.18
C THR A 187 -4.71 -9.26 1.22
N GLY A 188 -4.32 -9.85 2.34
CA GLY A 188 -3.04 -10.51 2.51
C GLY A 188 -3.06 -11.49 3.68
N GLN A 189 -1.89 -11.69 4.28
CA GLN A 189 -1.70 -12.54 5.45
C GLN A 189 -0.98 -11.78 6.55
N ASN A 190 -1.31 -12.04 7.81
CA ASN A 190 -0.57 -11.52 8.97
C ASN A 190 0.75 -12.28 9.20
N ASN A 191 1.51 -11.88 10.22
CA ASN A 191 2.78 -12.51 10.60
C ASN A 191 2.65 -13.99 11.02
N GLN A 192 1.44 -14.50 11.28
CA GLN A 192 1.12 -15.90 11.55
C GLN A 192 0.58 -16.64 10.31
N LYS A 193 0.71 -16.06 9.12
CA LYS A 193 0.18 -16.57 7.83
C LYS A 193 -1.36 -16.72 7.77
N GLN A 194 -2.09 -16.12 8.70
CA GLN A 194 -3.56 -16.12 8.70
C GLN A 194 -4.13 -15.01 7.81
N PRO A 195 -5.31 -15.18 7.19
CA PRO A 195 -5.96 -14.13 6.39
C PRO A 195 -6.18 -12.83 7.16
N ALA A 196 -5.73 -11.72 6.58
CA ALA A 196 -5.88 -10.39 7.17
C ALA A 196 -6.01 -9.31 6.09
N LEU A 197 -6.50 -8.14 6.48
CA LEU A 197 -6.35 -6.92 5.69
C LEU A 197 -5.05 -6.22 6.10
N VAL A 198 -4.14 -6.01 5.17
CA VAL A 198 -2.91 -5.25 5.39
C VAL A 198 -3.22 -3.78 5.16
N VAL A 199 -3.14 -2.97 6.21
CA VAL A 199 -3.44 -1.53 6.14
C VAL A 199 -2.33 -0.80 5.38
N TYR A 200 -2.73 0.11 4.50
CA TYR A 200 -1.81 0.92 3.70
C TYR A 200 -0.82 1.68 4.60
N PRO A 201 0.47 1.79 4.25
CA PRO A 201 1.49 2.42 5.09
C PRO A 201 1.37 3.96 5.16
N TYR A 202 0.55 4.48 6.08
CA TYR A 202 0.39 5.93 6.33
C TYR A 202 1.68 6.65 6.78
N ARG A 203 2.64 5.91 7.36
CA ARG A 203 3.85 6.48 8.00
C ARG A 203 5.13 6.35 7.17
N ASP A 204 5.13 5.46 6.17
CA ASP A 204 6.25 5.26 5.24
C ASP A 204 5.71 4.67 3.92
N PRO A 205 5.04 5.49 3.09
CA PRO A 205 4.41 5.03 1.85
C PRO A 205 5.43 4.72 0.73
N SER A 206 6.73 4.91 0.98
CA SER A 206 7.82 4.72 0.02
C SER A 206 8.80 3.62 0.40
N GLY A 207 8.89 3.26 1.69
CA GLY A 207 9.79 2.23 2.19
C GLY A 207 9.47 0.82 1.68
N LEU A 208 10.35 -0.13 1.94
CA LEU A 208 10.08 -1.54 1.70
C LEU A 208 9.01 -2.07 2.69
N PRO A 209 8.21 -3.08 2.29
CA PRO A 209 7.21 -3.67 3.16
C PRO A 209 7.85 -4.49 4.30
N GLU A 210 8.12 -3.87 5.44
CA GLU A 210 8.62 -4.54 6.66
C GLU A 210 7.47 -5.14 7.50
N PRO A 211 7.39 -6.47 7.72
CA PRO A 211 6.29 -7.12 8.47
C PRO A 211 6.13 -6.67 9.92
N THR A 212 7.19 -6.14 10.54
CA THR A 212 7.19 -5.55 11.89
C THR A 212 6.63 -4.13 11.93
N ARG A 213 6.49 -3.47 10.77
CA ARG A 213 5.93 -2.10 10.62
C ARG A 213 4.56 -2.09 9.95
N MET A 214 4.14 -3.20 9.35
CA MET A 214 2.79 -3.37 8.82
C MET A 214 1.75 -3.44 9.94
N THR A 215 0.56 -2.92 9.65
CA THR A 215 -0.61 -3.03 10.51
C THR A 215 -1.59 -4.00 9.85
N PHE A 216 -2.06 -5.00 10.59
CA PHE A 216 -2.94 -6.05 10.10
C PHE A 216 -4.29 -5.96 10.82
N LEU A 217 -5.38 -5.95 10.06
CA LEU A 217 -6.73 -6.15 10.58
C LEU A 217 -7.05 -7.64 10.37
N THR A 218 -6.87 -8.45 11.42
CA THR A 218 -7.17 -9.88 11.36
C THR A 218 -8.65 -10.09 11.04
N LEU A 219 -8.93 -10.89 10.01
CA LEU A 219 -10.30 -11.24 9.68
C LEU A 219 -10.83 -12.22 10.75
N GLN A 220 -11.95 -11.88 11.34
CA GLN A 220 -12.68 -12.81 12.20
C GLN A 220 -13.24 -13.92 11.32
N SER A 221 -12.93 -15.18 11.66
CA SER A 221 -13.59 -16.32 11.03
C SER A 221 -15.11 -16.15 11.20
N PRO A 222 -15.92 -16.29 10.14
CA PRO A 222 -17.36 -16.38 10.32
C PRO A 222 -17.64 -17.55 11.27
N GLY A 223 -18.35 -17.26 12.36
CA GLY A 223 -18.55 -18.21 13.44
C GLY A 223 -19.18 -19.51 12.94
N ARG A 224 -18.67 -20.63 13.47
CA ARG A 224 -19.44 -21.88 13.58
C ARG A 224 -20.40 -21.78 14.77
#